data_AF-A0A3G5FGL4-F1
#
_entry.id   AF-A0A3G5FGL4-F1
#
_cell.length_a   1.000
_cell.length_b   1.000
_cell.length_c   1.000
_cell.angle_alpha   90.00
_cell.angle_beta   90.00
_cell.angle_gamma   90.00
#
_symmetry.space_group_name_H-M   'P 1'
#
loop_
_entity.id
_entity.type
_entity.pdbx_description
1 polymer ?
#
loop_
_entity_poly.entity_id
_entity_poly.type
_entity_poly.pdbx_seq_one_letter_code
_entity_poly.pdbx_strand_id
1 'polypeptide(L)'
;MEIKETKHWTVDEIGEAAQKLKKGGLVAFPTETVYGLGANAMNSDAVSGVFDVKGRPHDNPLIVHVNSFEQVKDYVVALHPYAQKLADTYWPGPLTLICQTKTDLFAKEVSAGLPSVSFRMPDNEATLMLLKKAGVPAVGPSANTSGKPSPTTYEHVYHDLQGKIDGILDDGATKIGVESTVIDVSDPEQNPMILRPGAITKEQIQQDLGIEVSYDKHLLETSETPKSPGMKYKHYSPDTKVLMVKKQDWPAAVHWVKENNLCAGVLAGPRICDEVRANTAATFSYSDDSMLAATRGLYAGMRALDEGQLSLDVILVAVLPEEGLGLAYMNRLKKAAAQKYFEA
;
A
#
# COMPACT_ATOMS: atom_id res chain seq x y z
N MET A 1 -23.15 10.61 13.55
CA MET A 1 -21.81 11.19 13.38
C MET A 1 -22.01 12.61 12.90
N GLU A 2 -21.47 13.61 13.58
CA GLU A 2 -21.36 14.96 13.00
C GLU A 2 -20.57 14.84 11.69
N ILE A 3 -21.03 15.51 10.64
CA ILE A 3 -20.30 15.63 9.39
C ILE A 3 -19.07 16.47 9.70
N LYS A 4 -17.90 15.82 9.85
CA LYS A 4 -16.62 16.51 9.98
C LYS A 4 -16.22 17.00 8.59
N GLU A 5 -16.02 18.30 8.44
CA GLU A 5 -15.30 18.82 7.27
C GLU A 5 -13.89 18.21 7.24
N THR A 6 -13.53 17.58 6.13
CA THR A 6 -12.19 17.02 5.95
C THR A 6 -11.26 18.13 5.47
N LYS A 7 -10.38 18.60 6.37
CA LYS A 7 -9.46 19.69 6.05
C LYS A 7 -8.40 19.26 5.04
N HIS A 8 -8.11 20.11 4.06
CA HIS A 8 -6.91 20.01 3.21
C HIS A 8 -5.78 20.77 3.89
N TRP A 9 -4.72 20.06 4.27
CA TRP A 9 -3.48 20.67 4.77
C TRP A 9 -2.40 20.60 3.71
N THR A 10 -1.70 21.70 3.52
CA THR A 10 -0.44 21.73 2.75
C THR A 10 0.77 21.58 3.66
N VAL A 11 1.97 21.52 3.08
CA VAL A 11 3.23 21.45 3.83
C VAL A 11 3.43 22.60 4.84
N ASP A 12 2.84 23.77 4.58
CA ASP A 12 2.93 24.93 5.48
C ASP A 12 2.07 24.77 6.74
N GLU A 13 1.07 23.88 6.71
CA GLU A 13 0.11 23.67 7.80
C GLU A 13 0.35 22.38 8.59
N ILE A 14 1.50 21.71 8.40
CA ILE A 14 1.84 20.45 9.09
C ILE A 14 1.72 20.58 10.61
N GLY A 15 1.96 21.77 11.18
CA GLY A 15 1.79 22.02 12.61
C GLY A 15 0.37 21.72 13.11
N GLU A 16 -0.65 22.08 12.34
CA GLU A 16 -2.05 21.80 12.68
C GLU A 16 -2.37 20.31 12.54
N ALA A 17 -1.95 19.71 11.43
CA ALA A 17 -2.11 18.27 11.20
C ALA A 17 -1.46 17.45 12.32
N ALA A 18 -0.25 17.83 12.75
CA ALA A 18 0.47 17.20 13.86
C ALA A 18 -0.28 17.30 15.20
N GLN A 19 -0.84 18.47 15.50
CA GLN A 19 -1.65 18.67 16.71
C GLN A 19 -2.93 17.83 16.68
N LYS A 20 -3.58 17.71 15.52
CA LYS A 20 -4.75 16.86 15.34
C LYS A 20 -4.40 15.39 15.56
N LEU A 21 -3.35 14.90 14.91
CA LEU A 21 -2.87 13.52 15.06
C LEU A 21 -2.53 13.20 16.52
N LYS A 22 -1.78 14.08 17.19
CA LYS A 22 -1.41 13.94 18.60
C LYS A 22 -2.62 13.83 19.53
N LYS A 23 -3.66 14.62 19.28
CA LYS A 23 -4.91 14.64 20.06
C LYS A 23 -5.87 13.47 19.73
N GLY A 24 -5.45 12.51 18.90
CA GLY A 24 -6.27 11.35 18.54
C GLY A 24 -7.18 11.57 17.33
N GLY A 25 -6.97 12.64 16.55
CA GLY A 25 -7.64 12.84 15.27
C GLY A 25 -7.09 11.93 14.18
N LEU A 26 -7.90 11.69 13.14
CA LEU A 26 -7.54 10.89 11.98
C LEU A 26 -6.99 11.79 10.86
N VAL A 27 -5.72 11.61 10.53
CA VAL A 27 -5.01 12.45 9.56
C VAL A 27 -4.44 11.57 8.45
N ALA A 28 -4.91 11.73 7.22
CA ALA A 28 -4.26 11.08 6.09
C ALA A 28 -2.96 11.83 5.73
N PHE A 29 -1.91 11.11 5.34
CA PHE A 29 -0.60 11.68 5.04
C PHE A 29 0.07 10.96 3.86
N PRO A 30 0.92 11.65 3.08
CA PRO A 30 1.59 11.08 1.92
C PRO A 30 2.80 10.23 2.34
N THR A 31 3.18 9.27 1.50
CA THR A 31 4.49 8.59 1.60
C THR A 31 5.07 8.45 0.20
N GLU A 32 6.30 7.95 0.07
CA GLU A 32 6.84 7.55 -1.23
C GLU A 32 6.06 6.36 -1.84
N THR A 33 5.36 5.57 -1.02
CA THR A 33 4.63 4.36 -1.45
C THR A 33 3.17 4.64 -1.84
N VAL A 34 2.32 4.88 -0.84
CA VAL A 34 0.88 5.17 -0.93
C VAL A 34 0.51 6.13 0.21
N TYR A 35 -0.61 6.84 0.11
CA TYR A 35 -1.10 7.64 1.23
C TYR A 35 -1.53 6.73 2.39
N GLY A 36 -1.16 7.10 3.62
CA GLY A 36 -1.51 6.41 4.86
C GLY A 36 -2.62 7.13 5.63
N LEU A 37 -3.51 6.40 6.30
CA LEU A 37 -4.49 6.94 7.23
C LEU A 37 -3.94 6.88 8.66
N GLY A 38 -3.55 8.05 9.16
CA GLY A 38 -2.86 8.24 10.42
C GLY A 38 -3.76 8.29 11.64
N ALA A 39 -3.34 7.59 12.69
CA ALA A 39 -3.82 7.78 14.06
C ALA A 39 -2.66 7.56 15.04
N ASN A 40 -2.70 8.21 16.20
CA ASN A 40 -1.72 7.98 17.27
C ASN A 40 -1.75 6.49 17.69
N ALA A 41 -0.64 5.77 17.50
CA ALA A 41 -0.55 4.33 17.72
C ALA A 41 -0.69 3.92 19.19
N MET A 42 -0.60 4.88 20.12
CA MET A 42 -0.76 4.66 21.56
C MET A 42 -2.19 4.95 22.05
N ASN A 43 -3.08 5.43 21.17
CA ASN A 43 -4.46 5.79 21.53
C ASN A 43 -5.46 4.80 20.89
N SER A 44 -6.09 3.97 21.71
CA SER A 44 -7.02 2.91 21.27
C SER A 44 -8.26 3.46 20.56
N ASP A 45 -8.84 4.58 21.02
CA ASP A 45 -9.99 5.20 20.34
C ASP A 45 -9.60 5.70 18.95
N ALA A 46 -8.42 6.33 18.84
CA ALA A 46 -7.92 6.83 17.56
C ALA A 46 -7.62 5.67 16.59
N VAL A 47 -6.98 4.60 17.06
CA VAL A 47 -6.70 3.43 16.23
C VAL A 47 -7.98 2.70 15.83
N SER A 48 -8.96 2.57 16.73
CA SER A 48 -10.29 2.01 16.40
C SER A 48 -10.99 2.82 15.32
N GLY A 49 -10.91 4.16 15.37
CA GLY A 49 -11.44 5.04 14.33
C GLY A 49 -10.85 4.76 12.94
N VAL A 50 -9.60 4.32 12.84
CA VAL A 50 -8.99 3.90 11.56
C VAL A 50 -9.69 2.65 11.00
N PHE A 51 -10.02 1.68 11.85
CA PHE A 51 -10.76 0.48 11.43
C PHE A 51 -12.17 0.83 10.99
N ASP A 52 -12.88 1.65 11.78
CA ASP A 52 -14.26 2.06 11.52
C ASP A 52 -14.40 2.81 10.20
N VAL A 53 -13.59 3.86 10.00
CA VAL A 53 -13.64 4.70 8.78
C VAL A 53 -13.35 3.90 7.52
N LYS A 54 -12.44 2.92 7.63
CA LYS A 54 -12.08 2.07 6.49
C LYS A 54 -13.06 0.92 6.26
N GLY A 55 -13.89 0.55 7.24
CA GLY A 55 -14.62 -0.72 7.24
C GLY A 55 -13.69 -1.92 7.22
N ARG A 56 -12.59 -1.85 7.97
CA ARG A 56 -11.52 -2.86 7.98
C ARG A 56 -11.74 -3.86 9.14
N PRO A 57 -11.54 -5.17 8.94
CA PRO A 57 -11.52 -6.14 10.03
C PRO A 57 -10.42 -5.86 11.06
N HIS A 58 -10.72 -6.02 12.35
CA HIS A 58 -9.78 -5.82 13.46
C HIS A 58 -8.69 -6.90 13.56
N ASP A 59 -8.78 -7.99 12.79
CA ASP A 59 -7.84 -9.12 12.82
C ASP A 59 -6.58 -8.90 11.95
N ASN A 60 -6.40 -7.70 11.39
CA ASN A 60 -5.33 -7.40 10.45
C ASN A 60 -4.43 -6.28 11.00
N PRO A 61 -3.17 -6.58 11.39
CA PRO A 61 -2.29 -5.64 12.09
C PRO A 61 -1.98 -4.38 11.26
N LEU A 62 -1.56 -3.31 11.93
CA LEU A 62 -1.22 -2.01 11.35
C LEU A 62 0.29 -1.76 11.38
N ILE A 63 0.77 -1.00 10.39
CA ILE A 63 2.16 -0.53 10.36
C ILE A 63 2.25 0.77 11.15
N VAL A 64 3.15 0.80 12.13
CA VAL A 64 3.53 1.98 12.91
C VAL A 64 4.63 2.74 12.17
N HIS A 65 4.35 3.99 11.86
CA HIS A 65 5.29 4.92 11.25
C HIS A 65 6.02 5.70 12.35
N VAL A 66 7.35 5.76 12.20
CA VAL A 66 8.29 6.39 13.14
C VAL A 66 9.14 7.43 12.41
N ASN A 67 9.75 8.34 13.17
CA ASN A 67 10.63 9.39 12.61
C ASN A 67 12.14 9.12 12.83
N SER A 68 12.51 8.01 13.47
CA SER A 68 13.90 7.56 13.58
C SER A 68 13.95 6.07 13.94
N PHE A 69 15.09 5.43 13.66
CA PHE A 69 15.33 4.05 14.11
C PHE A 69 15.51 4.00 15.65
N GLU A 70 16.09 5.05 16.24
CA GLU A 70 16.25 5.20 17.69
C GLU A 70 14.91 5.10 18.41
N GLN A 71 13.85 5.70 17.85
CA GLN A 71 12.50 5.59 18.39
C GLN A 71 12.01 4.14 18.46
N VAL A 72 12.40 3.28 17.51
CA VAL A 72 12.02 1.85 17.50
C VAL A 72 12.68 1.10 18.66
N LYS A 73 13.93 1.45 19.00
CA LYS A 73 14.68 0.82 20.11
C LYS A 73 13.95 0.93 21.45
N ASP A 74 13.16 1.98 21.63
CA ASP A 74 12.37 2.19 22.84
C ASP A 74 11.20 1.20 22.95
N TYR A 75 10.73 0.63 21.84
CA TYR A 75 9.53 -0.20 21.77
C TYR A 75 9.79 -1.71 21.67
N VAL A 76 10.96 -2.13 21.21
CA VAL A 76 11.28 -3.54 20.94
C VAL A 76 11.86 -4.25 22.15
N VAL A 77 11.61 -5.57 22.28
CA VAL A 77 12.18 -6.40 23.36
C VAL A 77 13.68 -6.63 23.12
N ALA A 78 14.01 -7.01 21.90
CA ALA A 78 15.37 -7.23 21.42
C ALA A 78 15.43 -6.85 19.93
N LEU A 79 16.59 -6.36 19.49
CA LEU A 79 16.85 -6.13 18.08
C LEU A 79 17.42 -7.39 17.46
N HIS A 80 16.85 -7.80 16.33
CA HIS A 80 17.49 -8.78 15.47
C HIS A 80 18.88 -8.27 15.03
N PRO A 81 19.89 -9.16 14.93
CA PRO A 81 21.22 -8.80 14.42
C PRO A 81 21.26 -7.99 13.10
N TYR A 82 20.27 -8.16 12.22
CA TYR A 82 20.20 -7.45 10.94
C TYR A 82 19.29 -6.21 10.95
N ALA A 83 18.54 -5.96 12.02
CA ALA A 83 17.54 -4.89 12.05
C ALA A 83 18.15 -3.49 11.84
N GLN A 84 19.26 -3.17 12.53
CA GLN A 84 19.96 -1.90 12.36
C GLN A 84 20.53 -1.75 10.94
N LYS A 85 21.16 -2.81 10.39
CA LYS A 85 21.71 -2.77 9.03
C LYS A 85 20.64 -2.56 7.97
N LEU A 86 19.49 -3.23 8.11
CA LEU A 86 18.32 -3.02 7.25
C LEU A 86 17.81 -1.58 7.34
N ALA A 87 17.69 -1.03 8.55
CA ALA A 87 17.28 0.36 8.74
C ALA A 87 18.29 1.35 8.16
N ASP A 88 19.59 1.19 8.42
CA ASP A 88 20.63 2.09 7.91
C ASP A 88 20.70 2.11 6.38
N THR A 89 20.31 1.01 5.73
CA THR A 89 20.36 0.87 4.27
C THR A 89 19.08 1.35 3.60
N TYR A 90 17.91 1.08 4.20
CA TYR A 90 16.62 1.27 3.54
C TYR A 90 15.70 2.28 4.23
N TRP A 91 16.08 2.86 5.36
CA TRP A 91 15.34 3.94 6.04
C TRP A 91 16.08 5.28 5.96
N PRO A 92 15.35 6.38 5.70
CA PRO A 92 13.92 6.45 5.35
C PRO A 92 13.63 5.73 4.03
N GLY A 93 12.52 4.99 3.95
CA GLY A 93 12.19 4.28 2.72
C GLY A 93 11.16 3.15 2.81
N PRO A 94 10.98 2.41 1.69
CA PRO A 94 9.84 1.52 1.47
C PRO A 94 10.08 0.12 2.05
N LEU A 95 10.80 0.02 3.16
CA LEU A 95 10.97 -1.23 3.94
C LEU A 95 10.21 -1.14 5.26
N THR A 96 9.53 -2.21 5.64
CA THR A 96 8.84 -2.35 6.92
C THR A 96 9.43 -3.53 7.67
N LEU A 97 9.84 -3.30 8.93
CA LEU A 97 10.42 -4.31 9.81
C LEU A 97 9.36 -4.78 10.80
N ILE A 98 9.09 -6.08 10.87
CA ILE A 98 8.28 -6.65 11.97
C ILE A 98 9.23 -6.99 13.11
N CYS A 99 8.97 -6.42 14.28
CA CYS A 99 9.80 -6.61 15.46
C CYS A 99 8.94 -7.09 16.63
N GLN A 100 9.51 -7.91 17.52
CA GLN A 100 8.89 -8.23 18.79
C GLN A 100 8.90 -6.99 19.71
N THR A 101 7.75 -6.64 20.27
CA THR A 101 7.59 -5.41 21.08
C THR A 101 7.36 -5.70 22.55
N LYS A 102 7.78 -4.77 23.41
CA LYS A 102 7.40 -4.77 24.83
C LYS A 102 5.86 -4.68 24.93
N THR A 103 5.29 -5.26 25.97
CA THR A 103 3.83 -5.30 26.17
C THR A 103 3.28 -3.93 26.55
N ASP A 104 2.00 -3.69 26.25
CA ASP A 104 1.20 -2.55 26.72
C ASP A 104 1.71 -1.14 26.30
N LEU A 105 2.56 -1.06 25.26
CA LEU A 105 3.04 0.23 24.72
C LEU A 105 2.10 0.84 23.67
N PHE A 106 1.51 0.00 22.83
CA PHE A 106 0.62 0.41 21.75
C PHE A 106 -0.82 0.03 22.08
N ALA A 107 -1.76 0.70 21.42
CA ALA A 107 -3.14 0.27 21.40
C ALA A 107 -3.24 -1.18 20.90
N LYS A 108 -4.11 -1.99 21.53
CA LYS A 108 -4.19 -3.45 21.28
C LYS A 108 -4.55 -3.77 19.83
N GLU A 109 -5.30 -2.87 19.20
CA GLU A 109 -5.74 -2.95 17.81
C GLU A 109 -4.57 -2.82 16.82
N VAL A 110 -3.42 -2.27 17.22
CA VAL A 110 -2.25 -2.11 16.36
C VAL A 110 -1.68 -3.46 15.94
N SER A 111 -1.48 -4.38 16.88
CA SER A 111 -0.89 -5.70 16.61
C SER A 111 -1.93 -6.77 16.32
N ALA A 112 -3.23 -6.46 16.43
CA ALA A 112 -4.32 -7.43 16.35
C ALA A 112 -4.10 -8.63 17.31
N GLY A 113 -3.54 -8.38 18.49
CA GLY A 113 -3.24 -9.40 19.51
C GLY A 113 -1.92 -10.15 19.30
N LEU A 114 -1.14 -9.83 18.28
CA LEU A 114 0.20 -10.40 18.08
C LEU A 114 1.23 -9.78 19.05
N PRO A 115 2.29 -10.52 19.43
CA PRO A 115 3.40 -10.00 20.25
C PRO A 115 4.38 -9.12 19.46
N SER A 116 4.15 -8.94 18.16
CA SER A 116 5.00 -8.18 17.25
C SER A 116 4.25 -7.01 16.62
N VAL A 117 5.01 -5.97 16.26
CA VAL A 117 4.52 -4.77 15.57
C VAL A 117 5.39 -4.49 14.35
N SER A 118 4.75 -4.04 13.28
CA SER A 118 5.42 -3.58 12.07
C SER A 118 5.83 -2.12 12.19
N PHE A 119 7.11 -1.80 11.95
CA PHE A 119 7.65 -0.44 11.97
C PHE A 119 8.14 -0.01 10.59
N ARG A 120 7.99 1.28 10.29
CA ARG A 120 8.55 1.90 9.08
C ARG A 120 8.91 3.36 9.32
N MET A 121 10.06 3.78 8.81
CA MET A 121 10.39 5.20 8.64
C MET A 121 10.17 5.57 7.15
N PRO A 122 9.09 6.30 6.79
CA PRO A 122 8.77 6.59 5.40
C PRO A 122 9.74 7.61 4.78
N ASP A 123 10.11 7.44 3.51
CA ASP A 123 10.90 8.42 2.74
C ASP A 123 10.00 9.54 2.20
N ASN A 124 9.48 10.35 3.11
CA ASN A 124 8.65 11.49 2.77
C ASN A 124 8.85 12.61 3.80
N GLU A 125 9.37 13.75 3.34
CA GLU A 125 9.75 14.87 4.22
C GLU A 125 8.54 15.42 4.99
N ALA A 126 7.40 15.62 4.32
CA ALA A 126 6.18 16.12 4.94
C ALA A 126 5.69 15.21 6.08
N THR A 127 5.70 13.89 5.86
CA THR A 127 5.31 12.90 6.86
C THR A 127 6.33 12.76 7.98
N LEU A 128 7.64 12.81 7.70
CA LEU A 128 8.66 12.83 8.76
C LEU A 128 8.51 14.08 9.64
N MET A 129 8.24 15.25 9.05
CA MET A 129 7.94 16.48 9.78
C MET A 129 6.66 16.37 10.60
N LEU A 130 5.61 15.78 10.04
CA LEU A 130 4.34 15.50 10.74
C LEU A 130 4.58 14.66 12.00
N LEU A 131 5.25 13.51 11.85
CA LEU A 131 5.54 12.57 12.96
C LEU A 131 6.42 13.24 14.02
N LYS A 132 7.46 13.98 13.60
CA LYS A 132 8.36 14.71 14.51
C LYS A 132 7.61 15.78 15.31
N LYS A 133 6.73 16.58 14.68
CA LYS A 133 5.94 17.62 15.35
C LYS A 133 4.84 17.04 16.24
N ALA A 134 4.24 15.92 15.83
CA ALA A 134 3.23 15.23 16.63
C ALA A 134 3.84 14.63 17.91
N GLY A 135 5.10 14.17 17.82
CA GLY A 135 5.84 13.60 18.95
C GLY A 135 5.29 12.26 19.42
N VAL A 136 4.54 11.56 18.55
CA VAL A 136 3.96 10.24 18.80
C VAL A 136 4.15 9.37 17.56
N PRO A 137 4.36 8.05 17.71
CA PRO A 137 4.29 7.14 16.57
C PRO A 137 2.85 7.04 16.07
N ALA A 138 2.67 6.84 14.77
CA ALA A 138 1.34 6.79 14.17
C ALA A 138 1.14 5.51 13.37
N VAL A 139 0.00 4.85 13.52
CA VAL A 139 -0.38 3.82 12.54
C VAL A 139 -0.62 4.48 11.18
N GLY A 140 -0.41 3.76 10.09
CA GLY A 140 -0.65 4.30 8.74
C GLY A 140 -0.97 3.24 7.70
N PRO A 141 -2.06 2.47 7.82
CA PRO A 141 -2.54 1.67 6.69
C PRO A 141 -2.91 2.56 5.50
N SER A 142 -3.02 2.00 4.30
CA SER A 142 -3.42 2.75 3.11
C SER A 142 -4.73 3.56 3.33
N ALA A 143 -4.80 4.81 2.88
CA ALA A 143 -5.90 5.74 3.17
C ALA A 143 -7.14 5.58 2.25
N ASN A 144 -7.57 4.34 2.00
CA ASN A 144 -8.73 4.01 1.18
C ASN A 144 -9.83 3.30 1.97
N THR A 145 -11.03 3.27 1.42
CA THR A 145 -12.07 2.33 1.88
C THR A 145 -11.58 0.90 1.67
N SER A 146 -11.78 0.02 2.65
CA SER A 146 -11.26 -1.37 2.62
C SER A 146 -11.70 -2.09 1.34
N GLY A 147 -10.77 -2.81 0.72
CA GLY A 147 -10.97 -3.54 -0.53
C GLY A 147 -10.62 -2.76 -1.81
N LYS A 148 -10.79 -1.44 -1.82
CA LYS A 148 -10.47 -0.58 -2.98
C LYS A 148 -8.95 -0.51 -3.29
N PRO A 149 -8.54 -0.11 -4.50
CA PRO A 149 -7.14 0.20 -4.82
C PRO A 149 -6.54 1.20 -3.82
N SER A 150 -5.26 1.09 -3.47
CA SER A 150 -4.65 2.02 -2.52
C SER A 150 -4.54 3.43 -3.10
N PRO A 151 -4.58 4.49 -2.28
CA PRO A 151 -4.54 5.86 -2.77
C PRO A 151 -3.09 6.32 -3.01
N THR A 152 -2.84 6.89 -4.18
CA THR A 152 -1.52 7.42 -4.59
C THR A 152 -1.51 8.93 -4.76
N THR A 153 -2.63 9.61 -4.50
CA THR A 153 -2.79 11.07 -4.58
C THR A 153 -3.78 11.54 -3.51
N TYR A 154 -3.82 12.86 -3.25
CA TYR A 154 -4.82 13.49 -2.40
C TYR A 154 -6.25 13.16 -2.84
N GLU A 155 -6.54 13.26 -4.15
CA GLU A 155 -7.88 13.07 -4.70
C GLU A 155 -8.41 11.66 -4.41
N HIS A 156 -7.53 10.65 -4.47
CA HIS A 156 -7.90 9.28 -4.13
C HIS A 156 -8.33 9.14 -2.66
N VAL A 157 -7.65 9.84 -1.75
CA VAL A 157 -8.00 9.85 -0.32
C VAL A 157 -9.29 10.60 -0.10
N TYR A 158 -9.41 11.80 -0.69
CA TYR A 158 -10.58 12.66 -0.56
C TYR A 158 -11.83 11.95 -1.07
N HIS A 159 -11.76 11.32 -2.25
CA HIS A 159 -12.85 10.54 -2.82
C HIS A 159 -13.40 9.48 -1.85
N ASP A 160 -12.50 8.73 -1.18
CA ASP A 160 -12.90 7.62 -0.32
C ASP A 160 -13.34 8.07 1.09
N LEU A 161 -12.67 9.10 1.65
CA LEU A 161 -12.67 9.39 3.08
C LEU A 161 -13.17 10.80 3.45
N GLN A 162 -13.53 11.65 2.50
CA GLN A 162 -14.13 12.95 2.80
C GLN A 162 -15.35 12.80 3.74
N GLY A 163 -15.46 13.69 4.72
CA GLY A 163 -16.52 13.65 5.73
C GLY A 163 -16.26 12.68 6.89
N LYS A 164 -15.24 11.82 6.81
CA LYS A 164 -14.96 10.74 7.79
C LYS A 164 -13.68 10.95 8.60
N ILE A 165 -12.76 11.78 8.12
CA ILE A 165 -11.45 12.04 8.74
C ILE A 165 -11.25 13.53 9.00
N ASP A 166 -10.36 13.87 9.93
CA ASP A 166 -10.11 15.26 10.33
C ASP A 166 -9.37 16.07 9.24
N GLY A 167 -8.58 15.40 8.40
CA GLY A 167 -7.99 16.04 7.22
C GLY A 167 -6.94 15.19 6.51
N ILE A 168 -6.41 15.75 5.43
CA ILE A 168 -5.43 15.13 4.54
C ILE A 168 -4.28 16.12 4.38
N LEU A 169 -3.07 15.71 4.77
CA LEU A 169 -1.84 16.38 4.40
C LEU A 169 -1.50 16.02 2.95
N ASP A 170 -1.27 17.03 2.12
CA ASP A 170 -1.03 16.89 0.69
C ASP A 170 0.35 17.44 0.31
N ASP A 171 1.14 16.59 -0.34
CA ASP A 171 2.39 16.96 -1.02
C ASP A 171 2.46 16.44 -2.46
N GLY A 172 1.31 16.05 -3.02
CA GLY A 172 1.17 15.54 -4.38
C GLY A 172 1.18 14.01 -4.50
N ALA A 173 1.51 13.53 -5.69
CA ALA A 173 1.44 12.11 -6.03
C ALA A 173 2.62 11.31 -5.47
N THR A 174 2.35 10.08 -5.01
CA THR A 174 3.39 9.16 -4.52
C THR A 174 4.35 8.73 -5.63
N LYS A 175 5.58 8.38 -5.26
CA LYS A 175 6.68 8.10 -6.20
C LYS A 175 6.71 6.65 -6.69
N ILE A 176 6.33 5.68 -5.85
CA ILE A 176 6.43 4.24 -6.12
C ILE A 176 5.08 3.64 -6.54
N GLY A 177 4.00 4.01 -5.84
CA GLY A 177 2.61 3.60 -6.14
C GLY A 177 2.20 2.20 -5.69
N VAL A 178 3.08 1.45 -5.01
CA VAL A 178 2.75 0.20 -4.31
C VAL A 178 3.30 0.22 -2.90
N GLU A 179 2.70 -0.56 -1.99
CA GLU A 179 3.07 -0.59 -0.58
C GLU A 179 4.49 -1.13 -0.35
N SER A 180 5.05 -0.80 0.82
CA SER A 180 6.38 -1.23 1.27
C SER A 180 6.59 -2.75 1.24
N THR A 181 7.83 -3.15 1.04
CA THR A 181 8.30 -4.50 1.34
C THR A 181 8.18 -4.73 2.84
N VAL A 182 7.64 -5.86 3.28
CA VAL A 182 7.52 -6.22 4.69
C VAL A 182 8.42 -7.40 4.97
N ILE A 183 9.36 -7.24 5.91
CA ILE A 183 10.30 -8.28 6.33
C ILE A 183 10.11 -8.57 7.82
N ASP A 184 10.00 -9.85 8.14
CA ASP A 184 9.94 -10.35 9.50
C ASP A 184 11.35 -10.48 10.06
N VAL A 185 11.61 -9.74 11.13
CA VAL A 185 12.83 -9.77 11.93
C VAL A 185 12.47 -9.85 13.42
N SER A 186 11.31 -10.45 13.73
CA SER A 186 10.79 -10.52 15.11
C SER A 186 11.48 -11.57 15.95
N ASP A 187 11.99 -12.63 15.34
CA ASP A 187 12.80 -13.67 15.98
C ASP A 187 14.29 -13.43 15.70
N PRO A 188 15.12 -13.09 16.70
CA PRO A 188 16.54 -12.81 16.51
C PRO A 188 17.39 -14.05 16.15
N GLU A 189 16.84 -15.27 16.28
CA GLU A 189 17.52 -16.52 15.99
C GLU A 189 17.25 -17.06 14.58
N GLN A 190 16.27 -16.49 13.86
CA GLN A 190 15.90 -16.91 12.51
C GLN A 190 16.50 -16.00 11.44
N ASN A 191 16.58 -16.48 10.20
CA ASN A 191 16.88 -15.59 9.09
C ASN A 191 15.69 -14.67 8.80
N PRO A 192 15.92 -13.41 8.39
CA PRO A 192 14.85 -12.51 7.95
C PRO A 192 14.01 -13.13 6.83
N MET A 193 12.69 -12.90 6.87
CA MET A 193 11.74 -13.47 5.91
C MET A 193 10.82 -12.40 5.34
N ILE A 194 10.69 -12.32 4.02
CA ILE A 194 9.82 -11.34 3.37
C ILE A 194 8.37 -11.86 3.36
N LEU A 195 7.49 -11.13 4.05
CA LEU A 195 6.06 -11.45 4.13
C LEU A 195 5.23 -10.71 3.07
N ARG A 196 5.78 -9.63 2.49
CA ARG A 196 5.13 -8.90 1.40
C ARG A 196 6.16 -8.32 0.44
N PRO A 197 6.09 -8.61 -0.87
CA PRO A 197 6.94 -7.96 -1.86
C PRO A 197 6.55 -6.50 -2.05
N GLY A 198 7.54 -5.63 -2.20
CA GLY A 198 7.42 -4.20 -2.46
C GLY A 198 8.61 -3.71 -3.29
N ALA A 199 8.99 -2.44 -3.12
CA ALA A 199 10.06 -1.85 -3.93
C ALA A 199 11.47 -2.33 -3.58
N ILE A 200 11.70 -2.75 -2.34
CA ILE A 200 12.97 -3.38 -1.94
C ILE A 200 12.87 -4.87 -2.22
N THR A 201 13.73 -5.39 -3.10
CA THR A 201 13.64 -6.77 -3.57
C THR A 201 14.40 -7.73 -2.66
N LYS A 202 14.05 -9.02 -2.75
CA LYS A 202 14.78 -10.09 -2.05
C LYS A 202 16.27 -10.08 -2.41
N GLU A 203 16.58 -9.89 -3.69
CA GLU A 203 17.95 -9.92 -4.21
C GLU A 203 18.79 -8.79 -3.61
N GLN A 204 18.23 -7.58 -3.50
CA GLN A 204 18.88 -6.45 -2.83
C GLN A 204 19.16 -6.78 -1.36
N ILE A 205 18.16 -7.28 -0.63
CA ILE A 205 18.31 -7.60 0.80
C ILE A 205 19.36 -8.70 1.01
N GLN A 206 19.34 -9.77 0.20
CA GLN A 206 20.34 -10.84 0.30
C GLN A 206 21.75 -10.34 0.03
N GLN A 207 21.92 -9.52 -1.01
CA GLN A 207 23.20 -8.93 -1.35
C GLN A 207 23.72 -8.05 -0.21
N ASP A 208 22.87 -7.19 0.33
CA ASP A 208 23.27 -6.26 1.38
C ASP A 208 23.56 -6.99 2.70
N LEU A 209 22.75 -7.98 3.08
CA LEU A 209 22.96 -8.73 4.33
C LEU A 209 24.05 -9.78 4.23
N GLY A 210 24.34 -10.32 3.04
CA GLY A 210 25.28 -11.41 2.84
C GLY A 210 24.76 -12.77 3.33
N ILE A 211 23.43 -12.93 3.39
CA ILE A 211 22.75 -14.16 3.82
C ILE A 211 21.59 -14.51 2.89
N GLU A 212 21.09 -15.73 3.01
CA GLU A 212 19.85 -16.13 2.35
C GLU A 212 18.64 -15.51 3.05
N VAL A 213 17.69 -15.00 2.26
CA VAL A 213 16.41 -14.45 2.71
C VAL A 213 15.31 -15.16 1.94
N SER A 214 14.29 -15.65 2.63
CA SER A 214 13.17 -16.36 2.02
C SER A 214 11.94 -15.46 1.86
N TYR A 215 11.05 -15.85 0.95
CA TYR A 215 9.67 -15.38 0.97
C TYR A 215 8.85 -16.30 1.86
N ASP A 216 7.86 -15.75 2.55
CA ASP A 216 6.85 -16.55 3.24
C ASP A 216 6.13 -17.47 2.24
N LYS A 217 6.00 -18.75 2.58
CA LYS A 217 5.39 -19.76 1.69
C LYS A 217 3.93 -19.44 1.37
N HIS A 218 3.22 -18.78 2.29
CA HIS A 218 1.82 -18.38 2.14
C HIS A 218 1.63 -17.11 1.30
N LEU A 219 2.69 -16.49 0.79
CA LEU A 219 2.55 -15.46 -0.25
C LEU A 219 1.84 -16.00 -1.51
N LEU A 220 1.84 -17.33 -1.68
CA LEU A 220 1.23 -18.04 -2.79
C LEU A 220 -0.07 -18.77 -2.42
N GLU A 221 -0.39 -18.94 -1.11
CA GLU A 221 -1.52 -19.74 -0.64
C GLU A 221 -2.33 -19.00 0.46
N THR A 222 -3.62 -18.80 0.20
CA THR A 222 -4.56 -18.07 1.07
C THR A 222 -5.15 -18.99 2.16
N SER A 223 -4.50 -19.20 3.31
CA SER A 223 -5.16 -19.98 4.39
C SER A 223 -4.77 -19.72 5.86
N GLU A 224 -3.94 -18.74 6.21
CA GLU A 224 -3.59 -18.49 7.63
C GLU A 224 -3.88 -17.07 8.15
N THR A 225 -3.86 -16.92 9.49
CA THR A 225 -3.95 -15.63 10.18
C THR A 225 -2.85 -14.68 9.70
N PRO A 226 -3.18 -13.45 9.24
CA PRO A 226 -2.22 -12.61 8.56
C PRO A 226 -1.21 -12.01 9.55
N LYS A 227 0.07 -12.34 9.38
CA LYS A 227 1.18 -11.70 10.11
C LYS A 227 1.48 -10.28 9.62
N SER A 228 0.96 -9.90 8.44
CA SER A 228 1.17 -8.58 7.85
C SER A 228 -0.04 -8.10 7.02
N PRO A 229 -0.17 -6.78 6.77
CA PRO A 229 -1.28 -6.25 5.98
C PRO A 229 -1.29 -6.74 4.53
N GLY A 230 -2.47 -7.17 4.07
CA GLY A 230 -2.77 -7.44 2.67
C GLY A 230 -2.70 -8.92 2.26
N MET A 231 -2.80 -9.86 3.21
CA MET A 231 -2.67 -11.31 2.95
C MET A 231 -4.00 -12.09 2.80
N LYS A 232 -5.12 -11.65 3.41
CA LYS A 232 -6.30 -12.52 3.63
C LYS A 232 -7.59 -12.14 2.84
N TYR A 233 -7.77 -10.89 2.42
CA TYR A 233 -9.06 -10.42 1.87
C TYR A 233 -8.96 -9.99 0.39
N LYS A 234 -10.12 -9.80 -0.28
CA LYS A 234 -10.19 -9.11 -1.58
C LYS A 234 -9.59 -7.72 -1.39
N HIS A 235 -8.39 -7.52 -1.93
CA HIS A 235 -7.58 -6.32 -1.74
C HIS A 235 -7.27 -5.72 -3.11
N TYR A 236 -7.26 -4.39 -3.16
CA TYR A 236 -6.87 -3.60 -4.33
C TYR A 236 -7.82 -3.68 -5.54
N SER A 237 -9.04 -4.18 -5.33
CA SER A 237 -9.95 -4.49 -6.43
C SER A 237 -10.88 -3.30 -6.68
N PRO A 238 -10.93 -2.75 -7.91
CA PRO A 238 -12.00 -1.84 -8.32
C PRO A 238 -13.37 -2.55 -8.31
N ASP A 239 -14.46 -1.80 -8.47
CA ASP A 239 -15.80 -2.39 -8.64
C ASP A 239 -15.91 -3.07 -10.00
N THR A 240 -15.32 -2.44 -11.02
CA THR A 240 -15.21 -2.97 -12.38
C THR A 240 -14.37 -4.24 -12.40
N LYS A 241 -14.83 -5.25 -13.14
CA LYS A 241 -14.12 -6.53 -13.27
C LYS A 241 -12.74 -6.32 -13.88
N VAL A 242 -11.69 -6.87 -13.25
CA VAL A 242 -10.32 -6.85 -13.78
C VAL A 242 -9.95 -8.19 -14.40
N LEU A 243 -9.34 -8.18 -15.59
CA LEU A 243 -8.72 -9.33 -16.23
C LEU A 243 -7.25 -9.03 -16.57
N MET A 244 -6.37 -9.98 -16.24
CA MET A 244 -4.95 -9.91 -16.59
C MET A 244 -4.70 -10.44 -18.01
N VAL A 245 -4.11 -9.64 -18.88
CA VAL A 245 -3.84 -10.01 -20.28
C VAL A 245 -2.34 -10.23 -20.49
N LYS A 246 -1.96 -11.43 -20.95
CA LYS A 246 -0.56 -11.72 -21.29
C LYS A 246 -0.20 -11.04 -22.61
N LYS A 247 1.08 -10.77 -22.81
CA LYS A 247 1.59 -10.03 -23.97
C LYS A 247 1.10 -10.59 -25.31
N GLN A 248 1.05 -11.90 -25.46
CA GLN A 248 0.63 -12.56 -26.69
C GLN A 248 -0.90 -12.59 -26.91
N ASP A 249 -1.69 -12.34 -25.87
CA ASP A 249 -3.14 -12.52 -25.89
C ASP A 249 -3.90 -11.22 -26.22
N TRP A 250 -3.20 -10.07 -26.33
CA TRP A 250 -3.83 -8.78 -26.62
C TRP A 250 -4.69 -8.75 -27.90
N PRO A 251 -4.25 -9.30 -29.04
CA PRO A 251 -5.11 -9.37 -30.23
C PRO A 251 -6.41 -10.13 -29.99
N ALA A 252 -6.35 -11.26 -29.27
CA ALA A 252 -7.51 -12.07 -28.93
C ALA A 252 -8.42 -11.36 -27.92
N ALA A 253 -7.86 -10.70 -26.91
CA ALA A 253 -8.60 -9.93 -25.92
C ALA A 253 -9.41 -8.79 -26.55
N VAL A 254 -8.80 -8.04 -27.48
CA VAL A 254 -9.49 -6.97 -28.19
C VAL A 254 -10.58 -7.51 -29.11
N HIS A 255 -10.33 -8.65 -29.76
CA HIS A 255 -11.35 -9.30 -30.58
C HIS A 255 -12.54 -9.75 -29.73
N TRP A 256 -12.29 -10.40 -28.58
CA TRP A 256 -13.31 -10.82 -27.62
C TRP A 256 -14.17 -9.65 -27.12
N VAL A 257 -13.55 -8.51 -26.79
CA VAL A 257 -14.28 -7.27 -26.39
C VAL A 257 -15.26 -6.85 -27.48
N LYS A 258 -14.84 -6.85 -28.74
CA LYS A 258 -15.70 -6.45 -29.87
C LYS A 258 -16.82 -7.45 -30.11
N GLU A 259 -16.52 -8.74 -30.17
CA GLU A 259 -17.52 -9.77 -30.45
C GLU A 259 -18.63 -9.81 -29.41
N ASN A 260 -18.30 -9.50 -28.16
CA ASN A 260 -19.25 -9.49 -27.04
C ASN A 260 -19.84 -8.10 -26.77
N ASN A 261 -19.53 -7.09 -27.59
CA ASN A 261 -19.96 -5.69 -27.42
C ASN A 261 -19.67 -5.13 -26.00
N LEU A 262 -18.50 -5.44 -25.44
CA LEU A 262 -18.12 -5.00 -24.10
C LEU A 262 -17.50 -3.59 -24.11
N CYS A 263 -17.83 -2.81 -23.10
CA CYS A 263 -17.18 -1.54 -22.79
C CYS A 263 -15.89 -1.82 -22.00
N ALA A 264 -14.76 -1.97 -22.69
CA ALA A 264 -13.49 -2.29 -22.05
C ALA A 264 -12.61 -1.06 -21.81
N GLY A 265 -12.03 -0.98 -20.62
CA GLY A 265 -10.89 -0.11 -20.32
C GLY A 265 -9.58 -0.89 -20.39
N VAL A 266 -8.49 -0.22 -20.77
CA VAL A 266 -7.15 -0.83 -20.82
C VAL A 266 -6.18 -0.08 -19.93
N LEU A 267 -5.45 -0.81 -19.09
CA LEU A 267 -4.35 -0.33 -18.26
C LEU A 267 -3.04 -1.02 -18.68
N ALA A 268 -2.17 -0.30 -19.37
CA ALA A 268 -0.93 -0.87 -19.91
C ALA A 268 0.14 0.20 -20.19
N GLY A 269 1.30 -0.26 -20.65
CA GLY A 269 2.34 0.62 -21.21
C GLY A 269 1.88 1.30 -22.51
N PRO A 270 2.54 2.41 -22.91
CA PRO A 270 2.14 3.24 -24.04
C PRO A 270 1.95 2.48 -25.35
N ARG A 271 2.83 1.52 -25.66
CA ARG A 271 2.72 0.72 -26.89
C ARG A 271 1.40 -0.05 -26.98
N ILE A 272 1.03 -0.78 -25.92
CA ILE A 272 -0.21 -1.55 -25.89
C ILE A 272 -1.41 -0.61 -25.95
N CYS A 273 -1.39 0.49 -25.18
CA CYS A 273 -2.48 1.45 -25.19
C CYS A 273 -2.71 2.05 -26.58
N ASP A 274 -1.65 2.40 -27.31
CA ASP A 274 -1.77 2.94 -28.67
C ASP A 274 -2.30 1.91 -29.67
N GLU A 275 -1.88 0.63 -29.55
CA GLU A 275 -2.36 -0.47 -30.41
C GLU A 275 -3.86 -0.75 -30.24
N VAL A 276 -4.38 -0.64 -29.01
CA VAL A 276 -5.77 -1.04 -28.70
C VAL A 276 -6.76 0.11 -28.61
N ARG A 277 -6.30 1.37 -28.53
CA ARG A 277 -7.15 2.56 -28.27
C ARG A 277 -8.37 2.67 -29.18
N ALA A 278 -8.22 2.37 -30.46
CA ALA A 278 -9.32 2.46 -31.42
C ALA A 278 -10.44 1.42 -31.19
N ASN A 279 -10.20 0.44 -30.31
CA ASN A 279 -11.05 -0.73 -30.12
C ASN A 279 -11.55 -0.87 -28.67
N THR A 280 -11.26 0.10 -27.81
CA THR A 280 -11.60 0.07 -26.38
C THR A 280 -12.23 1.40 -25.98
N ALA A 281 -13.04 1.40 -24.93
CA ALA A 281 -13.78 2.59 -24.51
C ALA A 281 -12.88 3.62 -23.82
N ALA A 282 -11.88 3.15 -23.06
CA ALA A 282 -10.93 4.00 -22.38
C ALA A 282 -9.55 3.33 -22.31
N THR A 283 -8.50 4.14 -22.22
CA THR A 283 -7.13 3.67 -21.98
C THR A 283 -6.49 4.53 -20.91
N PHE A 284 -5.89 3.91 -19.90
CA PHE A 284 -4.95 4.55 -18.99
C PHE A 284 -3.55 4.02 -19.30
N SER A 285 -2.69 4.92 -19.79
CA SER A 285 -1.32 4.58 -20.15
C SER A 285 -0.37 4.91 -18.99
N TYR A 286 0.55 3.99 -18.70
CA TYR A 286 1.70 4.30 -17.86
C TYR A 286 2.57 5.39 -18.51
N SER A 287 3.39 6.10 -17.72
CA SER A 287 4.26 7.15 -18.26
C SER A 287 5.27 6.65 -19.29
N ASP A 288 5.67 5.38 -19.16
CA ASP A 288 6.59 4.67 -20.04
C ASP A 288 6.46 3.14 -19.80
N ASP A 289 7.27 2.33 -20.49
CA ASP A 289 7.25 0.86 -20.39
C ASP A 289 8.07 0.29 -19.20
N SER A 290 8.60 1.13 -18.29
CA SER A 290 9.35 0.67 -17.13
C SER A 290 8.46 0.05 -16.04
N MET A 291 9.04 -0.83 -15.21
CA MET A 291 8.34 -1.37 -14.04
C MET A 291 7.94 -0.28 -13.04
N LEU A 292 8.75 0.77 -12.89
CA LEU A 292 8.45 1.87 -11.97
C LEU A 292 7.23 2.66 -12.44
N ALA A 293 7.13 2.96 -13.74
CA ALA A 293 5.95 3.58 -14.31
C ALA A 293 4.70 2.71 -14.13
N ALA A 294 4.83 1.39 -14.32
CA ALA A 294 3.74 0.45 -14.10
C ALA A 294 3.27 0.39 -12.64
N THR A 295 4.18 0.28 -11.65
CA THR A 295 3.77 0.30 -10.24
C THR A 295 3.17 1.62 -9.83
N ARG A 296 3.73 2.74 -10.31
CA ARG A 296 3.21 4.09 -10.04
C ARG A 296 1.81 4.27 -10.61
N GLY A 297 1.58 3.74 -11.81
CA GLY A 297 0.33 3.84 -12.54
C GLY A 297 -0.72 2.80 -12.17
N LEU A 298 -0.36 1.70 -11.48
CA LEU A 298 -1.27 0.58 -11.25
C LEU A 298 -2.56 1.00 -10.52
N TYR A 299 -2.44 1.60 -9.33
CA TYR A 299 -3.62 2.01 -8.56
C TYR A 299 -4.31 3.23 -9.14
N ALA A 300 -3.54 4.22 -9.63
CA ALA A 300 -4.11 5.41 -10.27
C ALA A 300 -4.94 5.04 -11.51
N GLY A 301 -4.42 4.14 -12.34
CA GLY A 301 -5.10 3.67 -13.54
C GLY A 301 -6.31 2.80 -13.24
N MET A 302 -6.22 1.91 -12.24
CA MET A 302 -7.41 1.16 -11.80
C MET A 302 -8.50 2.10 -11.27
N ARG A 303 -8.14 3.14 -10.51
CA ARG A 303 -9.13 4.11 -10.00
C ARG A 303 -9.73 4.96 -11.12
N ALA A 304 -8.91 5.47 -12.04
CA ALA A 304 -9.37 6.26 -13.17
C ALA A 304 -10.30 5.47 -14.10
N LEU A 305 -10.03 4.18 -14.31
CA LEU A 305 -10.88 3.30 -15.11
C LEU A 305 -12.12 2.79 -14.34
N ASP A 306 -12.14 2.86 -13.00
CA ASP A 306 -13.29 2.47 -12.18
C ASP A 306 -14.30 3.61 -11.97
N GLU A 307 -14.07 4.78 -12.59
CA GLU A 307 -14.99 5.90 -12.50
C GLU A 307 -16.34 5.56 -13.18
N GLY A 308 -17.44 5.69 -12.43
CA GLY A 308 -18.77 5.27 -12.88
C GLY A 308 -19.25 5.92 -14.20
N GLN A 309 -18.71 7.11 -14.53
CA GLN A 309 -18.99 7.78 -15.80
C GLN A 309 -18.51 7.01 -17.04
N LEU A 310 -17.50 6.15 -16.90
CA LEU A 310 -17.00 5.31 -17.98
C LEU A 310 -17.90 4.10 -18.24
N SER A 311 -18.65 3.64 -17.22
CA SER A 311 -19.56 2.48 -17.32
C SER A 311 -18.90 1.27 -17.99
N LEU A 312 -17.66 0.96 -17.58
CA LEU A 312 -16.89 -0.15 -18.13
C LEU A 312 -17.45 -1.49 -17.63
N ASP A 313 -17.50 -2.49 -18.52
CA ASP A 313 -17.80 -3.87 -18.16
C ASP A 313 -16.56 -4.60 -17.60
N VAL A 314 -15.38 -4.20 -18.10
CA VAL A 314 -14.11 -4.87 -17.79
C VAL A 314 -12.92 -3.93 -17.93
N ILE A 315 -11.94 -4.07 -17.04
CA ILE A 315 -10.61 -3.48 -17.15
C ILE A 315 -9.62 -4.59 -17.52
N LEU A 316 -9.00 -4.44 -18.69
CA LEU A 316 -7.91 -5.30 -19.16
C LEU A 316 -6.58 -4.71 -18.73
N VAL A 317 -5.78 -5.46 -17.95
CA VAL A 317 -4.52 -4.97 -17.40
C VAL A 317 -3.36 -5.83 -17.90
N ALA A 318 -2.27 -5.19 -18.35
CA ALA A 318 -1.09 -5.89 -18.82
C ALA A 318 -0.40 -6.71 -17.71
N VAL A 319 -0.12 -7.98 -18.00
CA VAL A 319 0.80 -8.82 -17.22
C VAL A 319 2.24 -8.39 -17.51
N LEU A 320 3.03 -8.28 -16.45
CA LEU A 320 4.44 -7.90 -16.50
C LEU A 320 5.33 -9.01 -15.90
N PRO A 321 6.63 -9.06 -16.23
CA PRO A 321 7.54 -10.05 -15.66
C PRO A 321 7.57 -10.03 -14.12
N GLU A 322 7.63 -11.20 -13.50
CA GLU A 322 7.66 -11.38 -12.03
C GLU A 322 9.10 -11.35 -11.50
N GLU A 323 9.83 -10.28 -11.82
CA GLU A 323 11.22 -10.09 -11.43
C GLU A 323 11.39 -8.70 -10.79
N GLY A 324 12.21 -8.61 -9.75
CA GLY A 324 12.45 -7.36 -9.01
C GLY A 324 11.14 -6.66 -8.61
N LEU A 325 10.96 -5.40 -9.03
CA LEU A 325 9.75 -4.62 -8.76
C LEU A 325 8.48 -5.20 -9.41
N GLY A 326 8.64 -5.98 -10.49
CA GLY A 326 7.54 -6.67 -11.16
C GLY A 326 6.82 -7.69 -10.26
N LEU A 327 7.53 -8.28 -9.28
CA LEU A 327 6.90 -9.11 -8.23
C LEU A 327 5.89 -8.31 -7.39
N ALA A 328 6.23 -7.07 -7.04
CA ALA A 328 5.32 -6.21 -6.28
C ALA A 328 4.10 -5.86 -7.13
N TYR A 329 4.31 -5.40 -8.38
CA TYR A 329 3.23 -5.12 -9.33
C TYR A 329 2.28 -6.32 -9.49
N MET A 330 2.83 -7.49 -9.84
CA MET A 330 2.04 -8.70 -10.09
C MET A 330 1.36 -9.21 -8.83
N ASN A 331 1.97 -9.08 -7.64
CA ASN A 331 1.31 -9.43 -6.39
C ASN A 331 0.05 -8.59 -6.16
N ARG A 332 0.08 -7.28 -6.46
CA ARG A 332 -1.10 -6.41 -6.33
C ARG A 332 -2.14 -6.69 -7.41
N LEU A 333 -1.70 -6.83 -8.66
CA LEU A 333 -2.58 -7.09 -9.78
C LEU A 333 -3.31 -8.44 -9.65
N LYS A 334 -2.60 -9.52 -9.27
CA LYS A 334 -3.22 -10.84 -9.02
C LYS A 334 -4.30 -10.78 -7.95
N LYS A 335 -4.11 -9.97 -6.89
CA LYS A 335 -5.12 -9.75 -5.86
C LYS A 335 -6.31 -8.93 -6.37
N ALA A 336 -6.05 -7.85 -7.10
CA ALA A 336 -7.09 -7.01 -7.70
C ALA A 336 -7.98 -7.79 -8.69
N ALA A 337 -7.37 -8.66 -9.49
CA ALA A 337 -8.01 -9.51 -10.49
C ALA A 337 -8.55 -10.84 -9.94
N ALA A 338 -8.35 -11.14 -8.65
CA ALA A 338 -8.67 -12.44 -8.05
C ALA A 338 -8.11 -13.63 -8.88
N GLN A 339 -6.85 -13.52 -9.31
CA GLN A 339 -6.14 -14.48 -10.17
C GLN A 339 -6.78 -14.72 -11.56
N LYS A 340 -7.71 -13.87 -12.01
CA LYS A 340 -8.36 -14.03 -13.31
C LYS A 340 -7.49 -13.48 -14.44
N TYR A 341 -7.09 -14.39 -15.31
CA TYR A 341 -6.48 -14.05 -16.60
C TYR A 341 -7.55 -13.99 -17.67
N PHE A 342 -7.30 -13.20 -18.72
CA PHE A 342 -8.01 -13.37 -19.97
C PHE A 342 -7.62 -14.73 -20.57
N GLU A 343 -8.63 -15.51 -20.93
CA GLU A 343 -8.50 -16.80 -21.59
C GLU A 343 -9.34 -16.70 -22.87
N ALA A 344 -8.72 -17.02 -24.00
CA ALA A 344 -9.29 -16.87 -25.34
C ALA A 344 -10.34 -17.94 -25.66
#